data_AF-A0AAV0CKD4-F1
#
_entry.id   AF-A0AAV0CKD4-F1
#
_cell.length_a   1.000
_cell.length_b   1.000
_cell.length_c   1.000
_cell.angle_alpha   90.00
_cell.angle_beta   90.00
_cell.angle_gamma   90.00
#
_symmetry.space_group_name_H-M   'P 1'
#
loop_
_entity.id
_entity.type
_entity.pdbx_description
1 polymer ?
#
loop_
_entity_poly.entity_id
_entity_poly.type
_entity_poly.pdbx_seq_one_letter_code
_entity_poly.pdbx_strand_id
1 'polypeptide(L)'
;MRLWYGVILKRGGAWCNLPEYCATAYAHTRNLTLDPKPYSFKDILSKKKEENPDFFNWNRAVIWYCDGSSFTSDSQKVYEYNGTKIYFRGARIYKAVMHELLYKLGMTTAKNQ
;
A
#
# COMPACT_ATOMS: atom_id res chain seq x y z
N MET A 1 21.89 17.65 -11.01
CA MET A 1 20.76 16.73 -11.25
C MET A 1 20.57 15.90 -9.98
N ARG A 2 19.47 16.05 -9.23
CA ARG A 2 19.20 15.20 -8.05
C ARG A 2 18.81 13.82 -8.57
N LEU A 3 19.59 12.80 -8.22
CA LEU A 3 19.26 11.41 -8.53
C LEU A 3 18.04 11.02 -7.69
N TRP A 4 16.99 10.54 -8.35
CA TRP A 4 15.82 10.00 -7.67
C TRP A 4 16.15 8.56 -7.24
N TYR A 5 16.18 8.33 -5.93
CA TYR A 5 16.22 7.00 -5.36
C TYR A 5 14.98 6.79 -4.51
N GLY A 6 14.44 5.57 -4.44
CA GLY A 6 13.14 5.33 -3.83
C GLY A 6 12.98 3.94 -3.22
N VAL A 7 12.46 3.87 -1.99
CA VAL A 7 11.97 2.62 -1.37
C VAL A 7 10.44 2.63 -1.36
N ILE A 8 9.83 1.60 -1.94
CA ILE A 8 8.38 1.37 -1.88
C ILE A 8 8.10 0.14 -1.05
N LEU A 9 7.48 0.32 0.11
CA LEU A 9 7.03 -0.79 0.96
C LEU A 9 5.54 -1.06 0.73
N LYS A 10 5.21 -2.29 0.35
CA LYS A 10 3.84 -2.80 0.37
C LYS A 10 3.59 -3.40 1.74
N ARG A 11 2.61 -2.88 2.49
CA ARG A 11 2.22 -3.51 3.76
C ARG A 11 1.63 -4.89 3.49
N GLY A 12 1.94 -5.85 4.36
CA GLY A 12 1.24 -7.13 4.41
C GLY A 12 0.02 -7.07 5.34
N GLY A 13 -0.74 -8.16 5.38
CA GLY A 13 -1.89 -8.27 6.27
C GLY A 13 -2.77 -9.49 6.06
N ALA A 14 -2.19 -10.63 5.64
CA ALA A 14 -2.94 -11.82 5.22
C ALA A 14 -3.97 -11.50 4.12
N TRP A 15 -4.97 -12.35 3.93
CA TRP A 15 -6.06 -12.18 2.96
C TRP A 15 -7.38 -12.62 3.60
N CYS A 16 -8.49 -12.35 2.91
CA CYS A 16 -9.81 -12.82 3.30
C CYS A 16 -10.54 -13.38 2.08
N ASN A 17 -11.41 -14.37 2.26
CA ASN A 17 -12.06 -15.11 1.17
C ASN A 17 -13.59 -15.17 1.27
N LEU A 18 -14.18 -14.85 2.43
CA LEU A 18 -15.63 -14.83 2.64
C LEU A 18 -16.10 -13.38 2.84
N PRO A 19 -17.14 -12.92 2.11
CA PRO A 19 -17.65 -11.55 2.24
C PRO A 19 -17.95 -11.13 3.68
N GLU A 20 -18.62 -11.97 4.45
CA GLU A 20 -18.90 -11.74 5.88
C GLU A 20 -17.63 -11.51 6.70
N TYR A 21 -16.66 -12.43 6.61
CA TYR A 21 -15.38 -12.33 7.32
C TYR A 21 -14.58 -11.09 6.89
N CYS A 22 -14.57 -10.80 5.59
CA CYS A 22 -13.90 -9.63 5.02
C CYS A 22 -14.49 -8.31 5.55
N ALA A 23 -15.83 -8.19 5.59
CA ALA A 23 -16.52 -6.99 6.03
C ALA A 23 -16.49 -6.79 7.56
N THR A 24 -16.26 -7.86 8.33
CA THR A 24 -16.34 -7.82 9.80
C THR A 24 -14.96 -7.99 10.44
N ALA A 25 -14.61 -9.20 10.87
CA ALA A 25 -13.42 -9.49 11.65
C ALA A 25 -12.13 -9.05 10.94
N TYR A 26 -12.00 -9.31 9.64
CA TYR A 26 -10.82 -8.91 8.89
C TYR A 26 -10.67 -7.38 8.82
N ALA A 27 -11.72 -6.66 8.44
CA ALA A 27 -11.71 -5.20 8.37
C ALA A 27 -11.39 -4.56 9.72
N HIS A 28 -11.97 -5.09 10.81
CA HIS A 28 -11.70 -4.64 12.17
C HIS A 28 -10.24 -4.90 12.58
N THR A 29 -9.75 -6.14 12.46
CA THR A 29 -8.38 -6.51 12.83
C THR A 29 -7.33 -5.75 12.01
N ARG A 30 -7.62 -5.40 10.76
CA ARG A 30 -6.73 -4.62 9.89
C ARG A 30 -6.95 -3.13 9.98
N ASN A 31 -7.92 -2.67 10.78
CA ASN A 31 -8.29 -1.28 10.94
C ASN A 31 -8.49 -0.60 9.57
N LEU A 32 -9.24 -1.25 8.69
CA LEU A 32 -9.58 -0.71 7.36
C LEU A 32 -10.59 0.41 7.54
N THR A 33 -10.15 1.64 7.30
CA THR A 33 -10.95 2.85 7.45
C THR A 33 -10.75 3.77 6.24
N LEU A 34 -11.73 4.62 5.98
CA LEU A 34 -11.65 5.67 4.96
C LEU A 34 -10.69 6.80 5.35
N ASP A 35 -10.35 6.91 6.64
CA ASP A 35 -9.40 7.89 7.18
C ASP A 35 -8.20 7.19 7.83
N PRO A 36 -7.27 6.64 7.04
CA PRO A 36 -6.11 5.95 7.56
C PRO A 36 -5.13 6.94 8.20
N LYS A 37 -4.67 6.63 9.42
CA LYS A 37 -3.64 7.43 10.10
C LYS A 37 -2.34 7.47 9.27
N PRO A 38 -1.59 8.59 9.30
CA PRO A 38 -0.28 8.67 8.67
C PRO A 38 0.65 7.55 9.13
N TYR A 39 1.40 6.97 8.20
CA TYR A 39 2.36 5.93 8.53
C TYR A 39 3.62 6.54 9.17
N SER A 40 4.06 5.97 10.30
CA SER A 40 5.31 6.37 10.94
C SER A 40 6.48 5.61 10.30
N PHE A 41 7.28 6.29 9.48
CA PHE A 41 8.47 5.69 8.87
C PHE A 41 9.53 5.35 9.92
N LYS A 42 9.99 4.09 9.90
CA LYS A 42 11.00 3.49 10.79
C LYS A 42 11.83 2.48 10.00
N ASP A 43 12.85 1.92 10.64
CA ASP A 43 13.72 0.87 10.08
C ASP A 43 14.27 1.28 8.70
N ILE A 44 14.11 0.45 7.67
CA ILE A 44 14.54 0.74 6.29
C ILE A 44 13.89 1.98 5.66
N LEU A 45 12.81 2.50 6.26
CA LEU A 45 12.16 3.76 5.85
C LEU A 45 12.57 4.93 6.75
N SER A 46 13.38 4.73 7.78
CA SER A 46 13.84 5.82 8.63
C SER A 46 14.67 6.81 7.82
N LYS A 47 14.55 8.08 8.20
CA LYS A 47 15.39 9.18 7.66
C LYS A 47 16.67 9.38 8.46
N LYS A 48 16.83 8.67 9.58
CA LYS A 48 18.01 8.74 10.42
C LYS A 48 19.04 7.74 9.91
N LYS A 49 20.28 8.19 9.71
CA LYS A 49 21.36 7.34 9.18
C LYS A 49 21.72 6.21 10.15
N GLU A 50 21.52 6.43 11.44
CA GLU A 50 21.80 5.47 12.51
C GLU A 50 20.82 4.28 12.49
N GLU A 51 19.58 4.52 12.03
CA GLU A 51 18.53 3.49 11.89
C GLU A 51 18.48 2.89 10.47
N ASN A 52 18.88 3.66 9.45
CA ASN A 52 18.82 3.29 8.03
C ASN A 52 20.10 3.73 7.29
N PRO A 53 21.24 3.06 7.50
CA PRO A 53 22.51 3.49 6.93
C PRO A 53 22.50 3.50 5.40
N ASP A 54 21.71 2.61 4.78
CA ASP A 54 21.71 2.38 3.34
C ASP A 54 20.81 3.36 2.57
N PHE A 55 19.62 3.68 3.09
CA PHE A 55 18.57 4.39 2.33
C PHE A 55 18.04 5.65 3.01
N PHE A 56 18.67 6.16 4.08
CA PHE A 56 18.14 7.30 4.85
C PHE A 56 17.85 8.56 4.02
N ASN A 57 18.59 8.77 2.92
CA ASN A 57 18.42 9.93 2.04
C ASN A 57 17.55 9.65 0.79
N TRP A 58 16.97 8.45 0.65
CA TRP A 58 16.10 8.10 -0.47
C TRP A 58 14.67 8.65 -0.27
N ASN A 59 13.93 8.75 -1.36
CA ASN A 59 12.47 8.94 -1.30
C ASN A 59 11.82 7.67 -0.73
N ARG A 60 10.71 7.82 -0.02
CA ARG A 60 10.04 6.73 0.67
C ARG A 60 8.55 6.79 0.41
N ALA A 61 7.97 5.66 0.02
CA ALA A 61 6.53 5.51 -0.12
C ALA A 61 6.08 4.21 0.55
N VAL A 62 4.93 4.26 1.22
CA VAL A 62 4.27 3.09 1.79
C VAL A 62 2.91 2.97 1.14
N ILE A 63 2.63 1.80 0.59
CA ILE A 63 1.32 1.47 0.03
C ILE A 63 0.54 0.75 1.13
N TRP A 64 -0.55 1.38 1.57
CA TRP A 64 -1.47 0.78 2.53
C TRP A 64 -2.19 -0.41 1.92
N TYR A 65 -2.26 -1.49 2.69
CA TYR A 65 -2.92 -2.71 2.28
C TYR A 65 -4.39 -2.68 2.70
N CYS A 66 -5.28 -2.60 1.72
CA CYS A 66 -6.72 -2.40 1.95
C CYS A 66 -7.63 -3.27 1.08
N ASP A 67 -7.08 -4.11 0.20
CA ASP A 67 -7.86 -4.88 -0.77
C ASP A 67 -8.22 -6.30 -0.31
N GLY A 68 -7.60 -6.79 0.78
CA GLY A 68 -7.85 -8.14 1.30
C GLY A 68 -7.40 -9.29 0.39
N SER A 69 -6.69 -8.99 -0.69
CA SER A 69 -6.30 -9.93 -1.75
C SER A 69 -4.84 -9.77 -2.20
N SER A 70 -3.97 -9.28 -1.31
CA SER A 70 -2.53 -9.15 -1.53
C SER A 70 -2.14 -8.37 -2.79
N PHE A 71 -2.92 -7.36 -3.19
CA PHE A 71 -2.73 -6.58 -4.41
C PHE A 71 -2.82 -7.38 -5.73
N THR A 72 -3.40 -8.59 -5.74
CA THR A 72 -3.43 -9.44 -6.95
C THR A 72 -4.77 -9.45 -7.67
N SER A 73 -5.88 -9.11 -7.01
CA SER A 73 -7.22 -9.18 -7.61
C SER A 73 -7.58 -7.95 -8.45
N ASP A 74 -8.37 -8.16 -9.51
CA ASP A 74 -9.08 -7.09 -10.23
C ASP A 74 -10.50 -7.53 -10.60
N SER A 75 -11.28 -7.89 -9.58
CA SER A 75 -12.65 -8.35 -9.76
C SER A 75 -13.58 -7.20 -10.17
N GLN A 76 -14.39 -7.44 -11.20
CA GLN A 76 -15.53 -6.57 -11.52
C GLN A 76 -16.71 -6.82 -10.58
N LYS A 77 -16.84 -8.04 -10.04
CA LYS A 77 -17.88 -8.40 -9.08
C LYS A 77 -17.71 -7.60 -7.80
N VAL A 78 -18.82 -7.07 -7.31
CA VAL A 78 -18.97 -6.42 -6.02
C VAL A 78 -19.69 -7.39 -5.11
N TYR A 79 -19.12 -7.65 -3.94
CA TYR A 79 -19.78 -8.45 -2.90
C TYR A 79 -20.43 -7.50 -1.90
N GLU A 80 -21.48 -7.94 -1.24
CA GLU A 80 -22.17 -7.15 -0.23
C GLU A 80 -22.49 -8.03 0.98
N TYR A 81 -22.29 -7.50 2.18
CA TYR A 81 -22.70 -8.12 3.44
C TYR A 81 -23.16 -7.02 4.40
N ASN A 82 -24.39 -7.13 4.92
CA ASN A 82 -25.02 -6.14 5.80
C ASN A 82 -24.88 -4.68 5.28
N GLY A 83 -25.15 -4.47 3.98
CA GLY A 83 -25.03 -3.16 3.33
C GLY A 83 -23.61 -2.67 3.08
N THR A 84 -22.58 -3.41 3.52
CA THR A 84 -21.18 -3.09 3.26
C THR A 84 -20.75 -3.72 1.94
N LYS A 85 -20.34 -2.88 0.99
CA LYS A 85 -19.79 -3.32 -0.30
C LYS A 85 -18.31 -3.64 -0.19
N ILE A 86 -17.91 -4.75 -0.77
CA ILE A 86 -16.54 -5.28 -0.71
C ILE A 86 -16.01 -5.40 -2.14
N TYR A 87 -14.85 -4.80 -2.35
CA TYR A 87 -14.19 -4.72 -3.66
C TYR A 87 -12.82 -5.38 -3.61
N PHE A 88 -12.70 -6.55 -4.23
CA PHE A 88 -11.41 -7.18 -4.45
C PHE A 88 -10.78 -6.59 -5.72
N ARG A 89 -10.07 -5.47 -5.56
CA ARG A 89 -9.46 -4.70 -6.65
C ARG A 89 -8.00 -4.32 -6.36
N GLY A 90 -7.29 -5.20 -5.66
CA GLY A 90 -5.92 -4.95 -5.21
C GLY A 90 -4.94 -4.59 -6.33
N ALA A 91 -4.97 -5.30 -7.46
CA ALA A 91 -4.11 -5.04 -8.60
C ALA A 91 -4.41 -3.68 -9.24
N ARG A 92 -5.70 -3.29 -9.29
CA ARG A 92 -6.14 -1.98 -9.78
C ARG A 92 -5.62 -0.85 -8.90
N ILE A 93 -5.73 -1.01 -7.57
CA ILE A 93 -5.19 -0.05 -6.59
C ILE A 93 -3.68 0.07 -6.76
N TYR A 94 -2.97 -1.06 -6.82
CA TYR A 94 -1.51 -1.04 -6.99
C TYR A 94 -1.09 -0.34 -8.28
N LYS A 95 -1.74 -0.64 -9.40
CA LYS A 95 -1.47 0.02 -10.69
C LYS A 95 -1.70 1.53 -10.62
N ALA A 96 -2.78 1.97 -10.00
CA ALA A 96 -3.07 3.39 -9.82
C ALA A 96 -2.02 4.11 -8.96
N VAL A 97 -1.62 3.50 -7.85
CA VAL A 97 -0.57 4.05 -6.97
C VAL A 97 0.78 4.10 -7.68
N MET A 98 1.18 3.04 -8.39
CA MET A 98 2.43 3.02 -9.15
C MET A 98 2.42 4.06 -10.27
N HIS A 99 1.29 4.24 -10.97
CA HIS A 99 1.15 5.29 -11.98
C HIS A 99 1.34 6.69 -11.37
N GLU A 100 0.76 6.96 -10.20
CA GLU A 100 0.97 8.22 -9.48
C GLU A 100 2.45 8.45 -9.14
N LEU A 101 3.09 7.44 -8.54
CA LEU A 101 4.50 7.51 -8.14
C LEU A 101 5.43 7.76 -9.34
N LEU A 102 5.22 7.00 -10.42
CA LEU A 102 6.03 7.10 -11.63
C LEU A 102 5.84 8.44 -12.34
N TYR A 103 4.60 8.76 -12.69
CA TYR A 103 4.33 9.81 -13.67
C TYR A 103 3.99 11.17 -13.06
N LYS A 104 3.53 11.21 -11.81
CA LYS A 104 3.19 12.48 -11.14
C LYS A 104 4.21 12.89 -10.09
N LEU A 105 4.80 11.92 -9.40
CA LEU A 105 5.76 12.16 -8.32
C LEU A 105 7.22 11.96 -8.74
N GLY A 106 7.51 11.80 -10.04
CA GLY A 106 8.87 11.90 -10.59
C GLY A 106 9.73 10.64 -10.50
N MET A 107 9.15 9.50 -10.11
CA MET A 107 9.90 8.24 -9.96
C MET A 107 10.28 7.59 -11.30
N THR A 108 9.80 8.10 -12.44
CA THR A 108 10.26 7.69 -13.78
C THR A 108 11.76 7.90 -14.00
N THR A 109 12.37 8.84 -13.30
CA THR A 109 13.82 9.12 -13.37
C THR A 109 14.63 8.39 -12.31
N ALA A 110 13.98 7.53 -11.52
CA ALA A 110 14.64 6.83 -10.44
C ALA A 110 15.63 5.79 -10.96
N LYS A 111 16.75 5.64 -10.26
CA LYS A 111 17.74 4.60 -10.54
C LYS A 111 17.78 3.61 -9.39
N ASN A 112 17.93 2.34 -9.72
CA ASN A 112 18.32 1.35 -8.72
C ASN A 112 19.84 1.49 -8.49
N GLN A 113 20.28 1.36 -7.24
CA GLN A 113 21.71 1.17 -6.94
C GLN A 113 22.08 -0.30 -7.11
#